data_AF-A0A420SBI4-F1
#
_entry.id   AF-A0A420SBI4-F1
#
_cell.length_a   1.000
_cell.length_b   1.000
_cell.length_c   1.000
_cell.angle_alpha   90.00
_cell.angle_beta   90.00
_cell.angle_gamma   90.00
#
_symmetry.space_group_name_H-M   'P 1'
#
loop_
_entity.id
_entity.type
_entity.pdbx_description
1 polymer ?
#
loop_
_entity_poly.entity_id
_entity_poly.type
_entity_poly.pdbx_seq_one_letter_code
_entity_poly.pdbx_strand_id
1 'polypeptide(L)'
;MRLLLASLLSLLAASANAYKTGLMGYGQSWYDPPCAYACRAVIGRAPLDCPSMDHHTGTSEHSHGGSPLAPCIATNSDFLRTLAYCLSTRCGDVSASTLEAYWAGQATGDKTVSVEWTYGAALANVTAPPKRTYVAGNTLNYTALVADADYQHQYDFNVFFDWEKAVQSTYVIVLISIGVATPAYLIYPSTFRGYNVRPLPYLLGNAPTTAQGLWIVMFVILNITLGTVSYKNFPYHHPWGFTKSAELLAYVGYRTGHISFALLPLTVLFSSGNNILL
;
A
#
# COMPACT_ATOMS: atom_id res chain seq x y z
N MET A 1 31.47 -16.87 2.69
CA MET A 1 30.15 -17.46 2.36
C MET A 1 29.30 -17.82 3.60
N ARG A 2 29.77 -18.66 4.54
CA ARG A 2 29.00 -19.00 5.76
C ARG A 2 28.70 -17.82 6.70
N LEU A 3 29.64 -16.88 6.85
CA LEU A 3 29.48 -15.68 7.67
C LEU A 3 28.49 -14.66 7.07
N LEU A 4 28.37 -14.62 5.74
CA LEU A 4 27.42 -13.75 5.03
C LEU A 4 26.00 -14.30 5.02
N LEU A 5 25.84 -15.63 4.94
CA LEU A 5 24.54 -16.26 5.18
C LEU A 5 24.07 -16.00 6.61
N ALA A 6 24.96 -16.11 7.60
CA ALA A 6 24.62 -15.87 9.00
C ALA A 6 24.24 -14.40 9.27
N SER A 7 24.92 -13.42 8.64
CA SER A 7 24.57 -12.00 8.75
C SER A 7 23.29 -11.63 7.99
N LEU A 8 23.02 -12.28 6.84
CA LEU A 8 21.76 -12.11 6.11
C LEU A 8 20.58 -12.70 6.91
N LEU A 9 20.74 -13.92 7.46
CA LEU A 9 19.72 -14.56 8.30
C LEU A 9 19.44 -13.77 9.59
N SER A 10 20.45 -13.13 10.18
CA SER A 10 20.25 -12.29 11.38
C SER A 10 19.61 -10.94 11.06
N LEU A 11 19.83 -10.37 9.87
CA LEU A 11 19.05 -9.21 9.38
C LEU A 11 17.58 -9.58 9.10
N LEU A 12 17.33 -10.77 8.53
CA LEU A 12 15.99 -11.32 8.30
C LEU A 12 15.27 -11.67 9.61
N ALA A 13 16.00 -12.04 10.67
CA ALA A 13 15.43 -12.32 11.99
C ALA A 13 15.10 -11.03 12.78
N ALA A 14 15.85 -9.94 12.57
CA ALA A 14 15.64 -8.68 13.28
C ALA A 14 14.36 -7.93 12.86
N SER A 15 13.81 -8.21 11.67
CA SER A 15 12.54 -7.63 11.21
C SER A 15 11.30 -8.30 11.81
N ALA A 16 11.46 -9.38 12.58
CA ALA A 16 10.33 -10.18 13.09
C ALA A 16 9.62 -9.59 14.34
N ASN A 17 10.17 -8.56 14.99
CA ASN A 17 9.70 -8.08 16.30
C ASN A 17 8.96 -6.73 16.31
N ALA A 18 8.45 -6.24 15.18
CA ALA A 18 7.72 -4.96 15.12
C ALA A 18 6.24 -5.15 14.73
N TYR A 19 5.35 -5.31 15.71
CA TYR A 19 3.87 -5.15 15.64
C TYR A 19 3.27 -5.05 14.21
N LYS A 20 2.62 -6.14 13.74
CA LYS A 20 2.18 -6.37 12.34
C LYS A 20 3.35 -6.30 11.32
N THR A 21 4.31 -7.24 11.43
CA THR A 21 5.52 -7.37 10.60
C THR A 21 5.31 -8.00 9.21
N GLY A 22 4.11 -7.93 8.64
CA GLY A 22 3.89 -8.44 7.28
C GLY A 22 4.42 -7.47 6.22
N LEU A 23 5.01 -8.00 5.16
CA LEU A 23 5.19 -7.20 3.94
C LEU A 23 3.81 -7.02 3.29
N MET A 24 3.53 -5.88 2.65
CA MET A 24 2.25 -5.68 1.96
C MET A 24 1.97 -6.84 0.98
N GLY A 25 0.84 -7.52 1.14
CA GLY A 25 0.48 -8.74 0.41
C GLY A 25 0.92 -10.07 1.05
N TYR A 26 1.71 -10.03 2.12
CA TYR A 26 2.27 -11.19 2.84
C TYR A 26 2.10 -11.02 4.35
N GLY A 27 0.87 -11.23 4.83
CA GLY A 27 0.52 -11.07 6.25
C GLY A 27 0.20 -9.64 6.69
N GLN A 28 0.32 -8.66 5.78
CA GLN A 28 -0.13 -7.28 5.97
C GLN A 28 -0.91 -6.83 4.74
N SER A 29 -2.02 -6.14 4.96
CA SER A 29 -2.76 -5.43 3.91
C SER A 29 -2.97 -3.95 4.31
N TRP A 30 -3.36 -3.11 3.36
CA TRP A 30 -3.71 -1.72 3.64
C TRP A 30 -5.04 -1.63 4.37
N TYR A 31 -6.01 -2.46 3.97
CA TYR A 31 -7.37 -2.41 4.47
C TYR A 31 -7.72 -3.68 5.26
N ASP A 32 -7.21 -3.77 6.49
CA ASP A 32 -7.45 -4.90 7.41
C ASP A 32 -8.18 -4.43 8.70
N PRO A 33 -9.45 -4.82 8.93
CA PRO A 33 -10.32 -5.60 8.05
C PRO A 33 -11.01 -4.71 6.99
N PRO A 34 -11.25 -5.22 5.76
CA PRO A 34 -11.76 -4.40 4.67
C PRO A 34 -13.17 -3.84 4.92
N CYS A 35 -13.99 -4.56 5.69
CA CYS A 35 -15.34 -4.11 6.07
C CYS A 35 -15.33 -2.81 6.89
N ALA A 36 -14.39 -2.67 7.83
CA ALA A 36 -14.32 -1.50 8.71
C ALA A 36 -13.82 -0.28 7.93
N TYR A 37 -12.79 -0.48 7.10
CA TYR A 37 -12.30 0.56 6.20
C TYR A 37 -13.34 1.00 5.17
N ALA A 38 -14.16 0.09 4.65
CA ALA A 38 -15.24 0.43 3.73
C ALA A 38 -16.31 1.31 4.40
N CYS A 39 -16.75 0.94 5.61
CA CYS A 39 -17.66 1.76 6.42
C CYS A 39 -17.12 3.18 6.63
N ARG A 40 -15.86 3.30 7.02
CA ARG A 40 -15.22 4.60 7.21
C ARG A 40 -15.09 5.39 5.91
N ALA A 41 -14.74 4.74 4.81
CA ALA A 41 -14.52 5.41 3.53
C ALA A 41 -15.79 6.08 2.99
N VAL A 42 -16.97 5.48 3.20
CA VAL A 42 -18.25 6.08 2.76
C VAL A 42 -18.51 7.42 3.44
N ILE A 43 -18.28 7.51 4.75
CA ILE A 43 -18.59 8.71 5.55
C ILE A 43 -17.37 9.61 5.80
N GLY A 44 -16.16 9.18 5.43
CA GLY A 44 -14.90 9.81 5.82
C GLY A 44 -14.70 11.23 5.27
N ARG A 45 -15.49 11.64 4.27
CA ARG A 45 -15.52 13.00 3.70
C ARG A 45 -16.83 13.73 4.00
N ALA A 46 -17.66 13.22 4.91
CA ALA A 46 -18.89 13.88 5.28
C ALA A 46 -18.58 15.26 5.87
N PRO A 47 -19.23 16.34 5.39
CA PRO A 47 -19.23 17.60 6.11
C PRO A 47 -19.73 17.39 7.54
N LEU A 48 -19.05 17.99 8.52
CA LEU A 48 -19.37 17.88 9.94
C LEU A 48 -19.57 19.28 10.52
N ASP A 49 -20.51 19.41 11.45
CA ASP A 49 -20.73 20.64 12.22
C ASP A 49 -19.69 20.72 13.34
N CYS A 50 -18.49 21.14 12.99
CA CYS A 50 -17.37 21.33 13.92
C CYS A 50 -17.33 22.79 14.41
N PRO A 51 -17.10 23.05 15.71
CA PRO A 51 -16.70 24.38 16.16
C PRO A 51 -15.48 24.83 15.35
N SER A 52 -15.51 26.07 14.85
CA SER A 52 -14.60 26.62 13.82
C SER A 52 -13.17 26.09 13.92
N MET A 53 -12.87 25.08 13.11
CA MET A 53 -11.52 24.84 12.64
C MET A 53 -11.31 25.89 11.57
N ASP A 54 -10.37 26.81 11.79
CA ASP A 54 -10.05 27.87 10.83
C ASP A 54 -9.95 27.31 9.42
N HIS A 55 -10.59 27.99 8.47
CA HIS A 55 -10.76 27.59 7.08
C HIS A 55 -9.43 27.21 6.41
N HIS A 56 -9.10 25.92 6.43
CA HIS A 56 -8.19 25.34 5.46
C HIS A 56 -9.02 24.71 4.34
N THR A 57 -9.32 25.53 3.34
CA THR A 57 -9.73 25.09 2.02
C THR A 57 -8.59 24.30 1.39
N GLY A 58 -8.51 23.00 1.71
CA GLY A 58 -7.50 22.09 1.20
C GLY A 58 -7.96 21.45 -0.10
N THR A 59 -7.36 21.89 -1.21
CA THR A 59 -7.40 21.21 -2.49
C THR A 59 -6.97 19.74 -2.37
N SER A 60 -7.50 18.93 -3.26
CA SER A 60 -7.15 17.52 -3.46
C SER A 60 -5.64 17.31 -3.58
N GLU A 61 -4.96 17.07 -2.46
CA GLU A 61 -3.56 16.67 -2.44
C GLU A 61 -3.39 15.35 -1.70
N HIS A 62 -2.57 14.48 -2.29
CA HIS A 62 -2.18 13.18 -1.78
C HIS A 62 -1.29 13.34 -0.54
N SER A 63 -1.85 13.78 0.59
CA SER A 63 -1.11 13.91 1.83
C SER A 63 -1.07 12.57 2.56
N HIS A 64 0.14 12.07 2.81
CA HIS A 64 0.45 11.01 3.77
C HIS A 64 0.39 11.52 5.24
N GLY A 65 -0.29 12.66 5.48
CA GLY A 65 -0.49 13.30 6.78
C GLY A 65 -1.90 13.06 7.32
N GLY A 66 -2.07 13.23 8.63
CA GLY A 66 -3.36 13.07 9.31
C GLY A 66 -4.47 13.93 8.73
N SER A 67 -5.72 13.46 8.82
CA SER A 67 -6.87 14.21 8.32
C SER A 67 -7.03 15.53 9.09
N PRO A 68 -7.14 16.70 8.43
CA PRO A 68 -7.44 17.96 9.10
C PRO A 68 -8.76 17.94 9.89
N LEU A 69 -9.66 17.01 9.54
CA LEU A 69 -10.93 16.78 10.21
C LEU A 69 -10.82 15.84 11.43
N ALA A 70 -9.67 15.21 11.66
CA ALA A 70 -9.49 14.22 12.71
C ALA A 70 -9.89 14.72 14.12
N PRO A 71 -9.51 15.94 14.56
CA PRO A 71 -9.94 16.45 15.87
C PRO A 71 -11.46 16.65 15.96
N CYS A 72 -12.13 17.00 14.85
CA CYS A 72 -13.58 17.11 14.84
C CYS A 72 -14.25 15.73 14.85
N ILE A 73 -13.75 14.78 14.06
CA ILE A 73 -14.25 13.40 14.04
C ILE A 73 -14.15 12.77 15.44
N ALA A 74 -13.07 13.06 16.16
CA ALA A 74 -12.80 12.49 17.48
C ALA A 74 -13.90 12.76 18.51
N THR A 75 -14.62 13.88 18.41
CA THR A 75 -15.66 14.31 19.35
C THR A 75 -17.06 14.39 18.72
N ASN A 76 -17.19 14.13 17.40
CA ASN A 76 -18.47 14.19 16.72
C ASN A 76 -19.28 12.90 16.97
N SER A 77 -20.28 13.00 17.86
CA SER A 77 -21.10 11.85 18.25
C SER A 77 -21.87 11.19 17.10
N ASP A 78 -22.33 11.96 16.11
CA ASP A 78 -23.10 11.43 14.97
C ASP A 78 -22.20 10.64 14.02
N PHE A 79 -20.99 11.13 13.77
CA PHE A 79 -19.99 10.41 13.01
C PHE A 79 -19.62 9.09 13.70
N LEU A 80 -19.26 9.14 14.99
CA LEU A 80 -18.85 7.96 15.73
C LEU A 80 -19.99 6.92 15.82
N ARG A 81 -21.22 7.33 16.12
CA ARG A 81 -22.37 6.40 16.14
C ARG A 81 -22.65 5.79 14.77
N THR A 82 -22.57 6.58 13.70
CA THR A 82 -22.75 6.11 12.32
C THR A 82 -21.69 5.07 11.96
N LEU A 83 -20.42 5.33 12.27
CA LEU A 83 -19.34 4.40 12.02
C LEU A 83 -19.50 3.12 12.84
N ALA A 84 -19.77 3.24 14.14
CA ALA A 84 -19.94 2.10 15.04
C ALA A 84 -21.08 1.18 14.59
N TYR A 85 -22.22 1.76 14.18
CA TYR A 85 -23.35 1.01 13.65
C TYR A 85 -23.03 0.33 12.30
N CYS A 86 -22.27 0.99 11.42
CA CYS A 86 -21.83 0.33 10.18
C CYS A 86 -20.90 -0.86 10.47
N LEU A 87 -19.94 -0.70 11.38
CA LEU A 87 -19.04 -1.79 11.79
C LEU A 87 -19.82 -2.97 12.38
N SER A 88 -20.79 -2.73 13.26
CA SER A 88 -21.56 -3.81 13.89
C SER A 88 -22.42 -4.60 12.89
N THR A 89 -22.87 -3.95 11.82
CA THR A 89 -23.71 -4.59 10.79
C THR A 89 -22.91 -5.24 9.66
N ARG A 90 -21.70 -4.75 9.36
CA ARG A 90 -20.89 -5.22 8.22
C ARG A 90 -19.71 -6.11 8.58
N CYS A 91 -19.25 -6.07 9.84
CA CYS A 91 -18.07 -6.80 10.30
C CYS A 91 -18.41 -7.93 11.29
N GLY A 92 -19.48 -8.68 11.05
CA GLY A 92 -19.95 -9.74 11.97
C GLY A 92 -18.93 -10.86 12.23
N ASP A 93 -18.06 -11.16 11.26
CA ASP A 93 -17.03 -12.21 11.37
C ASP A 93 -15.71 -11.70 12.00
N VAL A 94 -15.64 -10.42 12.36
CA VAL A 94 -14.44 -9.80 12.93
C VAL A 94 -14.54 -9.74 14.44
N SER A 95 -13.47 -10.13 15.13
CA SER A 95 -13.43 -10.08 16.60
C SER A 95 -13.58 -8.66 17.14
N ALA A 96 -14.26 -8.51 18.28
CA ALA A 96 -14.43 -7.21 18.94
C ALA A 96 -13.08 -6.54 19.26
N SER A 97 -12.07 -7.31 19.68
CA SER A 97 -10.72 -6.78 19.92
C SER A 97 -10.07 -6.22 18.66
N THR A 98 -10.29 -6.84 17.49
CA THR A 98 -9.78 -6.33 16.21
C THR A 98 -10.49 -5.04 15.83
N LEU A 99 -11.81 -4.95 16.05
CA LEU A 99 -12.57 -3.73 15.79
C LEU A 99 -12.17 -2.58 16.71
N GLU A 100 -11.91 -2.83 18.00
CA GLU A 100 -11.39 -1.82 18.93
C GLU A 100 -9.99 -1.33 18.52
N ALA A 101 -9.10 -2.25 18.11
CA ALA A 101 -7.78 -1.89 17.62
C ALA A 101 -7.84 -1.04 16.34
N TYR A 102 -8.72 -1.41 15.40
CA TYR A 102 -9.02 -0.61 14.21
C TYR A 102 -9.55 0.77 14.61
N TRP A 103 -10.53 0.81 15.52
CA TRP A 103 -11.19 2.02 15.96
C TRP A 103 -10.21 3.03 16.54
N ALA A 104 -9.37 2.60 17.48
CA ALA A 104 -8.34 3.43 18.11
C ALA A 104 -7.32 3.97 17.10
N GLY A 105 -6.98 3.21 16.07
CA GLY A 105 -5.95 3.60 15.09
C GLY A 105 -6.47 4.37 13.88
N GLN A 106 -7.73 4.20 13.50
CA GLN A 106 -8.23 4.58 12.18
C GLN A 106 -9.55 5.34 12.20
N ALA A 107 -10.35 5.32 13.27
CA ALA A 107 -11.69 5.92 13.27
C ALA A 107 -11.68 7.42 12.94
N THR A 108 -10.64 8.17 13.32
CA THR A 108 -10.44 9.59 12.98
C THR A 108 -9.75 9.81 11.64
N GLY A 109 -9.04 8.80 11.12
CA GLY A 109 -8.12 8.93 9.98
C GLY A 109 -6.77 9.52 10.34
N ASP A 110 -6.52 9.79 11.62
CA ASP A 110 -5.21 10.16 12.15
C ASP A 110 -4.96 9.38 13.44
N LYS A 111 -4.01 8.45 13.40
CA LYS A 111 -3.63 7.61 14.55
C LYS A 111 -3.14 8.41 15.77
N THR A 112 -2.76 9.68 15.59
CA THR A 112 -2.30 10.54 16.68
C THR A 112 -3.45 11.20 17.43
N VAL A 113 -4.65 11.19 16.85
CA VAL A 113 -5.86 11.79 17.44
C VAL A 113 -6.74 10.67 17.98
N SER A 114 -6.86 10.62 19.30
CA SER A 114 -7.72 9.65 19.99
C SER A 114 -9.18 10.10 19.94
N VAL A 115 -10.06 9.16 19.63
CA VAL A 115 -11.52 9.29 19.73
C VAL A 115 -11.97 9.43 21.18
N GLU A 116 -13.07 10.16 21.40
CA GLU A 116 -13.68 10.35 22.71
C GLU A 116 -14.24 9.04 23.28
N TRP A 117 -14.83 8.20 22.43
CA TRP A 117 -15.46 6.93 22.82
C TRP A 117 -14.73 5.74 22.20
N THR A 118 -14.66 4.64 22.95
CA THR A 118 -14.28 3.33 22.39
C THR A 118 -15.34 2.85 21.41
N TYR A 119 -15.03 1.85 20.58
CA TYR A 119 -16.00 1.30 19.64
C TYR A 119 -17.23 0.76 20.37
N GLY A 120 -17.03 -0.02 21.45
CA GLY A 120 -18.11 -0.55 22.27
C GLY A 120 -18.98 0.54 22.91
N ALA A 121 -18.38 1.63 23.40
CA ALA A 121 -19.12 2.74 23.99
C ALA A 121 -19.91 3.52 22.93
N ALA A 122 -19.31 3.77 21.76
CA ALA A 122 -20.00 4.42 20.64
C ALA A 122 -21.19 3.58 20.15
N LEU A 123 -21.02 2.25 20.06
CA LEU A 123 -22.09 1.33 19.67
C LEU A 123 -23.20 1.24 20.73
N ALA A 124 -22.85 1.20 22.01
CA ALA A 124 -23.83 1.18 23.11
C ALA A 124 -24.71 2.44 23.13
N ASN A 125 -24.19 3.57 22.65
CA ASN A 125 -24.93 4.82 22.50
C ASN A 125 -25.88 4.84 21.28
N VAL A 126 -25.89 3.79 20.45
CA VAL A 126 -26.87 3.62 19.37
C VAL A 126 -28.12 2.92 19.93
N THR A 127 -29.06 3.72 20.43
CA THR A 127 -30.26 3.22 21.13
C THR A 127 -31.31 2.60 20.20
N ALA A 128 -31.30 2.94 18.92
CA ALA A 128 -32.17 2.37 17.91
C ALA A 128 -31.47 2.32 16.54
N PRO A 129 -31.81 1.36 15.67
CA PRO A 129 -31.33 1.31 14.30
C PRO A 129 -31.59 2.64 13.55
N PRO A 130 -30.56 3.24 12.92
CA PRO A 130 -30.70 4.41 12.06
C PRO A 130 -31.71 4.19 10.94
N LYS A 131 -32.65 5.12 10.77
CA LYS A 131 -33.68 5.06 9.72
C LYS A 131 -33.30 5.82 8.46
N ARG A 132 -32.40 6.79 8.56
CA ARG A 132 -32.03 7.70 7.47
C ARG A 132 -30.69 7.29 6.89
N THR A 133 -30.65 7.06 5.59
CA THR A 133 -29.41 6.74 4.85
C THR A 133 -28.57 8.00 4.67
N TYR A 134 -27.26 7.87 4.88
CA TYR A 134 -26.31 8.93 4.58
C TYR A 134 -26.30 9.21 3.06
N VAL A 135 -26.19 10.48 2.69
CA VAL A 135 -26.05 10.90 1.29
C VAL A 135 -24.79 11.73 1.19
N ALA A 136 -23.87 11.31 0.32
CA ALA A 136 -22.59 11.97 0.12
C ALA A 136 -22.77 13.47 -0.19
N GLY A 137 -22.00 14.32 0.50
CA GLY A 137 -22.08 15.77 0.39
C GLY A 137 -23.04 16.45 1.37
N ASN A 138 -23.96 15.72 1.99
CA ASN A 138 -24.77 16.26 3.08
C ASN A 138 -24.00 16.25 4.40
N THR A 139 -24.26 17.25 5.25
CA THR A 139 -23.75 17.29 6.62
C THR A 139 -24.24 16.09 7.43
N LEU A 140 -23.31 15.41 8.10
CA LEU A 140 -23.61 14.30 8.99
C LEU A 140 -23.86 14.82 10.42
N ASN A 141 -25.11 15.17 10.70
CA ASN A 141 -25.60 15.67 11.99
C ASN A 141 -26.70 14.76 12.60
N TYR A 142 -26.67 13.48 12.22
CA TYR A 142 -27.51 12.43 12.75
C TYR A 142 -26.79 11.08 12.61
N THR A 143 -27.17 10.11 13.43
CA THR A 143 -26.72 8.73 13.22
C THR A 143 -27.37 8.17 11.96
N ALA A 144 -26.55 7.86 10.95
CA ALA A 144 -27.02 7.48 9.62
C ALA A 144 -26.85 5.97 9.34
N LEU A 145 -27.63 5.48 8.38
CA LEU A 145 -27.43 4.17 7.76
C LEU A 145 -26.47 4.33 6.57
N VAL A 146 -25.52 3.41 6.42
CA VAL A 146 -24.65 3.33 5.24
C VAL A 146 -25.33 2.46 4.18
N ALA A 147 -25.58 3.02 2.99
CA ALA A 147 -26.23 2.31 1.89
C ALA A 147 -25.41 1.08 1.44
N ASP A 148 -26.08 0.00 1.06
CA ASP A 148 -25.43 -1.22 0.55
C ASP A 148 -24.53 -0.94 -0.64
N ALA A 149 -25.01 -0.15 -1.61
CA ALA A 149 -24.28 0.18 -2.83
C ALA A 149 -22.99 0.97 -2.52
N ASP A 150 -23.06 1.96 -1.64
CA ASP A 150 -21.92 2.78 -1.27
C ASP A 150 -20.88 1.98 -0.48
N TYR A 151 -21.35 1.15 0.47
CA TYR A 151 -20.49 0.23 1.20
C TYR A 151 -19.78 -0.75 0.26
N GLN A 152 -20.54 -1.43 -0.61
CA GLN A 152 -19.99 -2.44 -1.51
C GLN A 152 -18.98 -1.83 -2.47
N HIS A 153 -19.26 -0.62 -2.98
CA HIS A 153 -18.32 0.11 -3.82
C HIS A 153 -16.97 0.34 -3.12
N GLN A 154 -16.99 0.81 -1.87
CA GLN A 154 -15.76 1.02 -1.09
C GLN A 154 -15.09 -0.29 -0.69
N TYR A 155 -15.86 -1.32 -0.37
CA TYR A 155 -15.34 -2.65 -0.03
C TYR A 155 -14.61 -3.28 -1.22
N ASP A 156 -15.24 -3.29 -2.39
CA ASP A 156 -14.65 -3.83 -3.62
C ASP A 156 -13.38 -3.05 -3.99
N PHE A 157 -13.37 -1.73 -3.80
CA PHE A 157 -12.18 -0.92 -4.03
C PHE A 157 -11.05 -1.26 -3.06
N ASN A 158 -11.34 -1.41 -1.77
CA ASN A 158 -10.34 -1.75 -0.77
C ASN A 158 -9.68 -3.11 -1.08
N VAL A 159 -10.50 -4.13 -1.39
CA VAL A 159 -10.00 -5.47 -1.76
C VAL A 159 -9.20 -5.42 -3.07
N PHE A 160 -9.68 -4.65 -4.05
CA PHE A 160 -8.99 -4.45 -5.32
C PHE A 160 -7.63 -3.78 -5.11
N PHE A 161 -7.57 -2.73 -4.30
CA PHE A 161 -6.34 -1.99 -4.02
C PHE A 161 -5.32 -2.83 -3.26
N ASP A 162 -5.77 -3.61 -2.27
CA ASP A 162 -4.92 -4.55 -1.56
C ASP A 162 -4.32 -5.61 -2.50
N TRP A 163 -5.12 -6.14 -3.43
CA TRP A 163 -4.61 -7.04 -4.46
C TRP A 163 -3.55 -6.38 -5.35
N GLU A 164 -3.79 -5.15 -5.81
CA GLU A 164 -2.82 -4.42 -6.66
C GLU A 164 -1.49 -4.21 -5.92
N LYS A 165 -1.56 -3.85 -4.63
CA LYS A 165 -0.38 -3.71 -3.77
C LYS A 165 0.34 -5.02 -3.51
N ALA A 166 -0.39 -6.13 -3.34
CA ALA A 166 0.20 -7.44 -3.18
C ALA A 166 0.95 -7.91 -4.45
N VAL A 167 0.36 -7.71 -5.63
CA VAL A 167 1.01 -8.02 -6.92
C VAL A 167 2.29 -7.20 -7.09
N GLN A 168 2.22 -5.89 -6.81
CA GLN A 168 3.36 -4.99 -6.88
C GLN A 168 4.50 -5.42 -5.95
N SER A 169 4.17 -5.78 -4.71
CA SER A 169 5.12 -6.31 -3.72
C SER A 169 5.76 -7.62 -4.18
N THR A 170 4.96 -8.55 -4.72
CA THR A 170 5.43 -9.83 -5.26
C THR A 170 6.47 -9.64 -6.35
N TYR A 171 6.24 -8.73 -7.29
CA TYR A 171 7.16 -8.50 -8.41
C TYR A 171 8.49 -7.91 -7.95
N VAL A 172 8.46 -7.01 -6.96
CA VAL A 172 9.67 -6.48 -6.33
C VAL A 172 10.47 -7.59 -5.65
N ILE A 173 9.82 -8.48 -4.89
CA ILE A 173 10.50 -9.62 -4.24
C ILE A 173 11.14 -10.52 -5.30
N VAL A 174 10.42 -10.84 -6.38
CA VAL A 174 10.93 -11.69 -7.47
C VAL A 174 12.15 -11.05 -8.13
N LEU A 175 12.09 -9.75 -8.45
CA LEU A 175 13.19 -9.01 -9.06
C LEU A 175 14.44 -8.97 -8.17
N ILE A 176 14.27 -8.66 -6.88
CA ILE A 176 15.38 -8.62 -5.93
C ILE A 176 15.97 -10.03 -5.76
N SER A 177 15.13 -11.05 -5.60
CA SER A 177 15.57 -12.43 -5.39
C SER A 177 16.38 -12.94 -6.59
N ILE A 178 15.87 -12.74 -7.81
CA ILE A 178 16.57 -13.12 -9.04
C ILE A 178 17.83 -12.26 -9.23
N GLY A 179 17.74 -10.95 -8.96
CA GLY A 179 18.85 -10.01 -9.09
C GLY A 179 20.04 -10.37 -8.22
N VAL A 180 19.82 -10.74 -6.95
CA VAL A 180 20.88 -11.16 -6.02
C VAL A 180 21.36 -12.59 -6.31
N ALA A 181 20.45 -13.54 -6.57
CA ALA A 181 20.82 -14.94 -6.69
C ALA A 181 21.59 -15.23 -7.99
N THR A 182 21.14 -14.69 -9.13
CA THR A 182 21.65 -15.13 -10.43
C THR A 182 23.16 -14.87 -10.64
N PRO A 183 23.73 -13.71 -10.26
CA PRO A 183 25.16 -13.46 -10.40
C PRO A 183 26.04 -14.44 -9.60
N ALA A 184 25.57 -14.87 -8.42
CA ALA A 184 26.30 -15.83 -7.58
C ALA A 184 26.45 -17.22 -8.23
N TYR A 185 25.60 -17.55 -9.21
CA TYR A 185 25.63 -18.84 -9.92
C TYR A 185 26.24 -18.77 -11.33
N LEU A 186 26.47 -17.58 -11.87
CA LEU A 186 26.99 -17.38 -13.23
C LEU A 186 28.48 -16.99 -13.23
N ILE A 187 29.36 -17.95 -12.93
CA ILE A 187 30.81 -17.80 -13.14
C ILE A 187 31.16 -18.35 -14.53
N TYR A 188 31.28 -17.49 -15.55
CA TYR A 188 31.64 -17.90 -16.92
C TYR A 188 32.63 -16.94 -17.60
N PRO A 189 33.48 -17.44 -18.52
CA PRO A 189 34.44 -16.64 -19.27
C PRO A 189 33.78 -15.68 -20.29
N SER A 190 34.61 -14.78 -20.83
CA SER A 190 34.22 -13.60 -21.62
C SER A 190 33.49 -13.90 -22.95
N THR A 191 32.57 -13.01 -23.34
CA THR A 191 31.72 -13.09 -24.56
C THR A 191 32.54 -13.08 -25.83
N PHE A 192 33.62 -12.32 -25.80
CA PHE A 192 34.53 -12.13 -26.90
C PHE A 192 35.94 -12.20 -26.35
N ARG A 193 36.75 -13.09 -26.93
CA ARG A 193 38.10 -13.46 -26.50
C ARG A 193 38.95 -12.20 -26.19
N GLY A 194 39.12 -11.89 -24.91
CA GLY A 194 39.97 -10.80 -24.41
C GLY A 194 39.43 -9.36 -24.52
N TYR A 195 38.15 -9.16 -24.91
CA TYR A 195 37.57 -7.82 -25.13
C TYR A 195 37.01 -7.15 -23.87
N ASN A 196 36.74 -7.91 -22.80
CA ASN A 196 36.23 -7.38 -21.52
C ASN A 196 37.29 -6.60 -20.70
N VAL A 197 38.56 -6.66 -21.11
CA VAL A 197 39.67 -5.92 -20.48
C VAL A 197 40.01 -4.65 -21.28
N ARG A 198 39.37 -4.45 -22.45
CA ARG A 198 39.60 -3.29 -23.30
C ARG A 198 38.51 -2.26 -23.06
N PRO A 199 38.86 -1.00 -22.77
CA PRO A 199 37.87 0.06 -22.68
C PRO A 199 37.25 0.29 -24.05
N LEU A 200 35.93 0.44 -24.07
CA LEU A 200 35.16 0.83 -25.25
C LEU A 200 35.58 2.24 -25.71
N PRO A 201 35.46 2.54 -27.02
CA PRO A 201 35.67 3.88 -27.53
C PRO A 201 34.85 4.92 -26.75
N TYR A 202 35.37 6.14 -26.62
CA TYR A 202 34.72 7.24 -25.89
C TYR A 202 34.55 7.03 -24.37
N LEU A 203 35.43 6.23 -23.73
CA LEU A 203 35.40 5.99 -22.28
C LEU A 203 34.08 5.37 -21.77
N LEU A 204 33.37 4.61 -22.63
CA LEU A 204 32.11 3.92 -22.29
C LEU A 204 32.28 2.75 -21.28
N GLY A 205 33.46 2.61 -20.67
CA GLY A 205 33.80 1.51 -19.77
C GLY A 205 34.22 0.23 -20.50
N ASN A 206 34.26 -0.89 -19.79
CA ASN A 206 34.64 -2.18 -20.36
C ASN A 206 33.41 -2.95 -20.87
N ALA A 207 33.58 -3.71 -21.96
CA ALA A 207 32.51 -4.56 -22.46
C ALA A 207 32.17 -5.69 -21.45
N PRO A 208 30.89 -5.98 -21.19
CA PRO A 208 30.49 -7.02 -20.25
C PRO A 208 30.90 -8.43 -20.72
N THR A 209 31.13 -9.33 -19.76
CA THR A 209 31.34 -10.77 -20.04
C THR A 209 30.05 -11.44 -20.53
N THR A 210 30.11 -12.69 -21.01
CA THR A 210 28.94 -13.38 -21.61
C THR A 210 27.83 -13.48 -20.58
N ALA A 211 28.21 -13.88 -19.37
CA ALA A 211 27.33 -14.01 -18.24
C ALA A 211 26.71 -12.67 -17.83
N GLN A 212 27.50 -11.60 -17.76
CA GLN A 212 27.01 -10.27 -17.43
C GLN A 212 26.04 -9.75 -18.51
N GLY A 213 26.35 -9.94 -19.79
CA GLY A 213 25.47 -9.56 -20.90
C GLY A 213 24.15 -10.33 -20.87
N LEU A 214 24.19 -11.66 -20.70
CA LEU A 214 22.99 -12.50 -20.57
C LEU A 214 22.17 -12.13 -19.34
N TRP A 215 22.82 -11.83 -18.21
CA TRP A 215 22.14 -11.38 -17.00
C TRP A 215 21.43 -10.05 -17.21
N ILE A 216 22.09 -9.06 -17.83
CA ILE A 216 21.48 -7.76 -18.16
C ILE A 216 20.26 -7.97 -19.07
N VAL A 217 20.39 -8.77 -20.15
CA VAL A 217 19.28 -9.04 -21.07
C VAL A 217 18.12 -9.71 -20.36
N MET A 218 18.39 -10.75 -19.56
CA MET A 218 17.36 -11.41 -18.74
C MET A 218 16.66 -10.42 -17.81
N PHE A 219 17.42 -9.56 -17.14
CA PHE A 219 16.87 -8.60 -16.20
C PHE A 219 16.03 -7.52 -16.90
N VAL A 220 16.43 -7.07 -18.08
CA VAL A 220 15.63 -6.16 -18.93
C VAL A 220 14.31 -6.81 -19.33
N ILE A 221 14.34 -8.06 -19.81
CA ILE A 221 13.13 -8.81 -20.18
C ILE A 221 12.21 -8.97 -18.98
N LEU A 222 12.76 -9.30 -17.80
CA LEU A 222 11.99 -9.47 -16.57
C LEU A 222 11.32 -8.16 -16.14
N ASN A 223 12.03 -7.03 -16.19
CA ASN A 223 11.47 -5.72 -15.87
C ASN A 223 10.34 -5.32 -16.83
N ILE A 224 10.52 -5.52 -18.14
CA ILE A 224 9.48 -5.25 -19.13
C ILE A 224 8.26 -6.15 -18.88
N THR A 225 8.48 -7.44 -18.64
CA THR A 225 7.40 -8.40 -18.41
C THR A 225 6.60 -8.02 -17.16
N LEU A 226 7.26 -7.90 -16.01
CA LEU A 226 6.58 -7.57 -14.74
C LEU A 226 5.97 -6.17 -14.74
N GLY A 227 6.54 -5.24 -15.53
CA GLY A 227 6.01 -3.90 -15.74
C GLY A 227 4.78 -3.83 -16.65
N THR A 228 4.47 -4.87 -17.44
CA THR A 228 3.40 -4.83 -18.46
C THR A 228 2.25 -5.81 -18.20
N VAL A 229 2.45 -6.87 -17.41
CA VAL A 229 1.42 -7.89 -17.14
C VAL A 229 0.55 -7.55 -15.93
N SER A 230 -0.57 -8.24 -15.73
CA SER A 230 -1.41 -8.16 -14.51
C SER A 230 -1.90 -6.75 -14.16
N TYR A 231 -2.42 -6.05 -15.16
CA TYR A 231 -3.26 -4.87 -14.93
C TYR A 231 -4.72 -5.25 -15.13
N LYS A 232 -5.57 -4.74 -14.25
CA LYS A 232 -7.02 -4.78 -14.37
C LYS A 232 -7.55 -3.43 -13.93
N ASN A 233 -8.61 -2.97 -14.57
CA ASN A 233 -9.31 -1.79 -14.10
C ASN A 233 -10.31 -2.23 -13.02
N PHE A 234 -10.54 -1.34 -12.05
CA PHE A 234 -11.65 -1.43 -11.13
C PHE A 234 -12.96 -1.46 -11.92
N PRO A 235 -13.93 -2.34 -11.61
CA PRO A 235 -15.14 -2.46 -12.44
C PRO A 235 -16.02 -1.19 -12.45
N TYR A 236 -16.05 -0.45 -11.35
CA TYR A 236 -16.91 0.73 -11.18
C TYR A 236 -16.13 2.03 -11.46
N HIS A 237 -16.80 3.18 -11.33
CA HIS A 237 -16.12 4.47 -11.40
C HIS A 237 -15.02 4.54 -10.34
N HIS A 238 -13.83 5.02 -10.69
CA HIS A 238 -12.72 5.05 -9.75
C HIS A 238 -13.01 6.05 -8.61
N PRO A 239 -12.78 5.71 -7.33
CA PRO A 239 -13.09 6.59 -6.19
C PRO A 239 -12.36 7.94 -6.21
N TRP A 240 -11.18 7.98 -6.84
CA TRP A 240 -10.40 9.21 -7.01
C TRP A 240 -10.68 9.97 -8.32
N GLY A 241 -11.76 9.62 -9.04
CA GLY A 241 -12.19 10.37 -10.22
C GLY A 241 -11.40 10.05 -11.50
N PHE A 242 -10.58 9.00 -11.52
CA PHE A 242 -9.84 8.60 -12.71
C PHE A 242 -10.76 8.01 -13.79
N THR A 243 -10.52 8.40 -15.03
CA THR A 243 -11.02 7.67 -16.20
C THR A 243 -10.30 6.31 -16.30
N LYS A 244 -10.86 5.38 -17.07
CA LYS A 244 -10.28 4.04 -17.25
C LYS A 244 -8.87 4.03 -17.85
N SER A 245 -8.55 5.01 -18.69
CA SER A 245 -7.19 5.19 -19.20
C SER A 245 -6.25 5.82 -18.17
N ALA A 246 -6.72 6.83 -17.43
CA ALA A 246 -5.93 7.47 -16.37
C ALA A 246 -5.62 6.51 -15.21
N GLU A 247 -6.58 5.65 -14.87
CA GLU A 247 -6.44 4.60 -13.86
C GLU A 247 -5.31 3.63 -14.24
N LEU A 248 -5.37 3.09 -15.46
CA LEU A 248 -4.34 2.17 -15.96
C LEU A 248 -2.96 2.85 -16.01
N LEU A 249 -2.91 4.11 -16.47
CA LEU A 249 -1.66 4.87 -16.53
C LEU A 249 -1.08 5.10 -15.12
N ALA A 250 -1.93 5.39 -14.14
CA ALA A 250 -1.52 5.53 -12.75
C ALA A 250 -0.94 4.21 -12.21
N TYR A 251 -1.58 3.07 -12.46
CA TYR A 251 -1.06 1.76 -12.04
C TYR A 251 0.26 1.40 -12.69
N VAL A 252 0.43 1.70 -13.99
CA VAL A 252 1.73 1.55 -14.67
C VAL A 252 2.79 2.44 -14.03
N GLY A 253 2.46 3.70 -13.73
CA GLY A 253 3.36 4.64 -13.06
C GLY A 253 3.77 4.17 -11.66
N TYR A 254 2.81 3.73 -10.84
CA TYR A 254 3.11 3.20 -9.51
C TYR A 254 3.99 1.95 -9.61
N ARG A 255 3.68 1.01 -10.52
CA ARG A 255 4.44 -0.24 -10.64
C ARG A 255 5.87 -0.01 -11.08
N THR A 256 6.07 0.76 -12.14
CA THR A 256 7.40 1.11 -12.64
C THR A 256 8.21 1.93 -11.63
N GLY A 257 7.56 2.84 -10.89
CA GLY A 257 8.18 3.59 -9.81
C GLY A 257 8.66 2.70 -8.66
N HIS A 258 7.82 1.79 -8.16
CA HIS A 258 8.22 0.85 -7.10
C HIS A 258 9.31 -0.12 -7.55
N ILE A 259 9.22 -0.65 -8.78
CA ILE A 259 10.27 -1.48 -9.35
C ILE A 259 11.59 -0.69 -9.39
N SER A 260 11.58 0.53 -9.92
CA SER A 260 12.77 1.38 -9.99
C SER A 260 13.39 1.63 -8.61
N PHE A 261 12.55 1.93 -7.61
CA PHE A 261 12.99 2.13 -6.23
C PHE A 261 13.60 0.85 -5.64
N ALA A 262 12.98 -0.31 -5.88
CA ALA A 262 13.46 -1.61 -5.43
C ALA A 262 14.80 -2.03 -6.07
N LEU A 263 15.11 -1.53 -7.26
CA LEU A 263 16.37 -1.82 -7.94
C LEU A 263 17.54 -0.95 -7.47
N LEU A 264 17.29 0.17 -6.78
CA LEU A 264 18.36 1.07 -6.32
C LEU A 264 19.41 0.36 -5.43
N PRO A 265 19.05 -0.48 -4.45
CA PRO A 265 20.06 -1.20 -3.67
C PRO A 265 20.87 -2.19 -4.52
N LEU A 266 20.25 -2.82 -5.52
CA LEU A 266 20.96 -3.73 -6.43
C LEU A 266 21.99 -2.97 -7.29
N THR A 267 21.62 -1.81 -7.83
CA THR A 267 22.56 -1.00 -8.62
C THR A 267 23.73 -0.51 -7.78
N VAL A 268 23.49 -0.12 -6.52
CA VAL A 268 24.57 0.22 -5.57
C VAL A 268 25.46 -1.00 -5.30
N LEU A 269 24.88 -2.17 -5.02
CA LEU A 269 25.63 -3.40 -4.75
C LEU A 269 26.53 -3.80 -5.94
N PHE A 270 25.98 -3.78 -7.16
CA PHE A 270 26.72 -4.15 -8.38
C PHE A 270 27.72 -3.10 -8.85
N SER A 271 27.60 -1.84 -8.45
CA SER A 271 28.59 -0.80 -8.80
C SER A 271 29.83 -0.81 -7.90
N SER A 272 29.81 -1.55 -6.79
CA SER A 272 30.94 -1.61 -5.86
C SER A 272 32.12 -2.40 -6.47
N GLY A 273 33.32 -1.81 -6.43
CA GLY A 273 34.53 -2.43 -7.02
C GLY A 273 35.01 -3.70 -6.33
N ASN A 274 34.55 -3.97 -5.11
CA ASN A 274 34.77 -5.22 -4.35
C ASN A 274 33.45 -5.97 -4.15
N ASN A 275 32.66 -6.10 -5.21
CA ASN A 275 31.38 -6.78 -5.13
C ASN A 275 31.60 -8.26 -4.84
N ILE A 276 31.13 -8.74 -3.68
CA ILE A 276 31.28 -10.15 -3.28
C ILE A 276 30.45 -11.13 -4.14
N LEU A 277 29.56 -10.61 -4.99
CA LEU A 277 28.70 -11.40 -5.88
C LEU A 277 29.22 -11.52 -7.31
N LEU A 278 30.33 -10.86 -7.67
CA LEU A 278 30.97 -10.87 -8.99
C LEU A 278 32.48 -11.08 -8.87
#